data_AF-A0A1F4DTL6-F1
#
_entry.id   AF-A0A1F4DTL6-F1
#
_cell.length_a   1.000
_cell.length_b   1.000
_cell.length_c   1.000
_cell.angle_alpha   90.00
_cell.angle_beta   90.00
_cell.angle_gamma   90.00
#
_symmetry.space_group_name_H-M   'P 1'
#
loop_
_entity.id
_entity.type
_entity.pdbx_description
1 polymer ?
#
loop_
_entity_poly.entity_id
_entity_poly.type
_entity_poly.pdbx_seq_one_letter_code
_entity_poly.pdbx_strand_id
1 'polypeptide(L)'
;MTNNALRTILPIAGWPEERARAVAITSDADPILPPPFRLGETSSATLAAVGLAVSDLWELRTGRGQKIAIKVKGQSPLRVP
;
A
#
# COMPACT_ATOMS: atom_id res chain seq x y z
N MET A 1 0.86 10.07 -6.38
CA MET A 1 1.50 10.34 -5.08
C MET A 1 2.39 9.17 -4.75
N THR A 2 3.59 9.43 -4.25
CA THR A 2 4.59 8.41 -3.92
C THR A 2 4.37 7.94 -2.47
N ASN A 3 4.10 6.65 -2.24
CA ASN A 3 3.92 6.09 -0.89
C ASN A 3 5.29 5.80 -0.27
N ASN A 4 5.65 6.53 0.79
CA ASN A 4 7.00 6.49 1.36
C ASN A 4 7.19 5.22 2.21
N ALA A 5 6.14 4.76 2.89
CA ALA A 5 6.16 3.51 3.63
C ALA A 5 6.45 2.29 2.73
N LEU A 6 5.84 2.23 1.54
CA LEU A 6 6.10 1.14 0.59
C LEU A 6 7.56 1.11 0.14
N ARG A 7 8.16 2.28 -0.14
CA ARG A 7 9.58 2.39 -0.50
C ARG A 7 10.53 1.89 0.60
N THR A 8 10.14 2.01 1.86
CA THR A 8 10.92 1.47 2.98
C THR A 8 10.82 -0.07 3.07
N ILE A 9 9.70 -0.66 2.65
CA ILE A 9 9.48 -2.12 2.72
C ILE A 9 10.14 -2.86 1.55
N LEU A 10 10.13 -2.27 0.35
CA LEU A 10 10.71 -2.89 -0.86
C LEU A 10 12.14 -3.45 -0.66
N PRO A 11 13.12 -2.71 -0.11
CA PRO A 11 14.46 -3.23 0.09
C PRO A 11 14.51 -4.34 1.15
N ILE A 12 13.63 -4.33 2.16
CA ILE A 12 13.52 -5.39 3.17
C ILE A 12 13.04 -6.70 2.52
N ALA A 13 12.16 -6.59 1.53
CA ALA A 13 11.66 -7.71 0.73
C ALA A 13 12.61 -8.14 -0.41
N GLY A 14 13.77 -7.48 -0.57
CA GLY A 14 14.72 -7.76 -1.66
C GLY A 14 14.21 -7.32 -3.04
N TRP A 15 13.31 -6.34 -3.09
CA TRP A 15 12.61 -5.92 -4.31
C TRP A 15 13.08 -4.55 -4.83
N PRO A 16 13.22 -4.40 -6.16
CA PRO A 16 13.63 -3.14 -6.77
C PRO A 16 12.49 -2.12 -6.77
N GLU A 17 12.83 -0.83 -6.78
CA GLU A 17 11.87 0.28 -6.63
C GLU A 17 10.81 0.30 -7.75
N GLU A 18 11.17 -0.18 -8.93
CA GLU A 18 10.30 -0.33 -10.10
C GLU A 18 9.02 -1.12 -9.80
N ARG A 19 9.08 -2.05 -8.82
CA ARG A 19 7.91 -2.83 -8.38
C ARG A 19 6.84 -1.99 -7.71
N ALA A 20 7.16 -0.80 -7.19
CA ALA A 20 6.16 0.14 -6.69
C ALA A 20 5.12 0.52 -7.76
N ARG A 21 5.49 0.50 -9.05
CA ARG A 21 4.59 0.85 -10.16
C ARG A 21 3.52 -0.21 -10.43
N ALA A 22 3.69 -1.43 -9.90
CA ALA A 22 2.70 -2.49 -10.01
C ALA A 22 1.52 -2.32 -9.03
N VAL A 23 1.66 -1.42 -8.04
CA VAL A 23 0.65 -1.17 -7.01
C VAL A 23 0.09 0.24 -7.16
N ALA A 24 -1.23 0.34 -7.28
CA ALA A 24 -1.93 1.62 -7.16
C ALA A 24 -2.52 1.77 -5.75
N ILE A 25 -2.05 2.76 -4.98
CA ILE A 25 -2.59 3.13 -3.67
C ILE A 25 -3.34 4.45 -3.79
N THR A 26 -4.65 4.42 -3.54
CA THR A 26 -5.51 5.61 -3.56
C THR A 26 -5.96 5.93 -2.14
N SER A 27 -5.62 7.12 -1.63
CA SER A 27 -5.98 7.58 -0.28
C SER A 27 -6.56 8.98 -0.34
N ASP A 28 -7.74 9.16 0.26
CA ASP A 28 -8.25 10.48 0.66
C ASP A 28 -7.70 10.73 2.07
N ALA A 29 -6.68 11.58 2.20
CA ALA A 29 -6.00 12.01 3.44
C ALA A 29 -5.91 10.95 4.58
N ASP A 30 -4.73 10.33 4.73
CA ASP A 30 -4.48 9.36 5.81
C ASP A 30 -4.81 9.98 7.20
N PRO A 31 -5.77 9.43 7.95
CA PRO A 31 -6.10 9.93 9.26
C PRO A 31 -4.92 9.71 10.21
N ILE A 32 -4.32 10.80 10.65
CA ILE A 32 -3.36 10.80 11.76
C ILE A 32 -4.17 10.49 13.02
N LEU A 33 -3.98 9.31 13.62
CA LEU A 33 -4.51 9.04 14.96
C LEU A 33 -3.84 10.02 15.95
N PRO A 34 -4.44 10.36 17.10
CA PRO A 34 -3.72 11.08 18.15
C PRO A 34 -2.88 10.05 18.95
N PRO A 35 -1.75 9.53 18.40
CA PRO A 35 -0.39 10.14 18.35
C PRO A 35 0.23 10.08 16.90
N PRO A 36 1.41 10.66 16.57
CA PRO A 36 1.85 10.99 15.18
C PRO A 36 2.14 9.82 14.21
N PHE A 37 1.46 8.68 14.36
CA PHE A 37 1.54 7.49 13.55
C PHE A 37 0.55 7.57 12.38
N ARG A 38 1.10 7.48 11.17
CA ARG A 38 0.36 7.42 9.90
C ARG A 38 -0.14 6.01 9.64
N LEU A 39 -1.19 5.61 10.35
CA LEU A 39 -1.66 4.22 10.36
C LEU A 39 -2.23 3.77 9.01
N GLY A 40 -2.86 4.63 8.22
CA GLY A 40 -3.35 4.27 6.89
C GLY A 40 -2.22 4.10 5.87
N GLU A 41 -1.17 4.92 5.90
CA GLU A 41 -0.01 4.78 5.03
C GLU A 41 0.73 3.47 5.31
N THR A 42 1.02 3.17 6.58
CA THR A 42 1.72 1.93 6.96
C THR A 42 0.87 0.69 6.72
N SER A 43 -0.43 0.73 7.05
CA SER A 43 -1.32 -0.41 6.82
C SER A 43 -1.51 -0.70 5.33
N SER A 44 -1.65 0.34 4.51
CA SER A 44 -1.78 0.17 3.07
C SER A 44 -0.49 -0.31 2.41
N ALA A 45 0.66 0.15 2.86
CA ALA A 45 1.95 -0.36 2.40
C ALA A 45 2.16 -1.83 2.75
N THR A 46 1.75 -2.25 3.95
CA THR A 46 1.80 -3.66 4.38
C THR A 46 0.89 -4.53 3.51
N LEU A 47 -0.36 -4.10 3.31
CA LEU A 47 -1.31 -4.81 2.45
C LEU A 47 -0.85 -4.84 0.98
N ALA A 48 -0.19 -3.79 0.50
CA ALA A 48 0.40 -3.73 -0.84
C ALA A 48 1.50 -4.77 -1.02
N ALA A 49 2.41 -4.88 -0.05
CA ALA A 49 3.49 -5.86 -0.08
C ALA A 49 2.93 -7.30 -0.09
N VAL A 50 1.89 -7.58 0.72
CA VAL A 50 1.21 -8.88 0.73
C VAL A 50 0.54 -9.16 -0.62
N GLY A 51 -0.20 -8.18 -1.17
CA GLY A 51 -0.82 -8.31 -2.48
C GLY A 51 0.21 -8.64 -3.57
N LEU A 52 1.36 -7.97 -3.55
CA LEU A 52 2.43 -8.18 -4.52
C LEU A 52 3.01 -9.60 -4.42
N ALA A 53 3.28 -10.09 -3.20
CA ALA A 53 3.73 -11.46 -2.97
C ALA A 53 2.71 -12.51 -3.48
N VAL A 54 1.42 -12.26 -3.29
CA VAL A 54 0.35 -13.14 -3.77
C VAL A 54 0.28 -13.12 -5.31
N SER A 55 0.46 -11.96 -5.94
CA SER A 55 0.53 -11.88 -7.41
C SER A 55 1.73 -12.65 -7.96
N ASP A 56 2.90 -12.55 -7.33
CA ASP A 56 4.09 -13.32 -7.73
C ASP A 56 3.82 -14.83 -7.64
N LEU A 57 3.20 -15.28 -6.54
CA LEU A 57 2.81 -16.68 -6.38
C LEU A 57 1.81 -17.12 -7.45
N TRP A 58 0.87 -16.25 -7.81
CA TRP A 58 -0.11 -16.51 -8.86
C TRP A 58 0.54 -16.59 -10.25
N GLU A 59 1.50 -15.72 -10.53
CA GLU A 59 2.28 -15.74 -11.77
C GLU A 59 3.13 -17.00 -11.88
N LEU A 60 3.80 -17.42 -10.79
CA LEU A 60 4.53 -18.70 -10.74
C LEU A 60 3.62 -19.89 -11.03
N ARG A 61 2.36 -19.83 -10.60
CA ARG A 61 1.38 -20.91 -10.79
C ARG A 61 0.72 -20.91 -12.17
N THR A 62 0.49 -19.75 -12.77
CA THR A 62 -0.38 -19.61 -13.96
C THR A 62 0.28 -18.97 -15.18
N GLY A 63 1.49 -18.43 -15.02
CA GLY A 63 2.21 -17.68 -16.05
C GLY A 63 1.62 -16.31 -16.37
N ARG A 64 0.69 -15.79 -15.55
CA ARG A 64 0.02 -14.50 -15.76
C ARG A 64 0.06 -13.65 -14.49
N GLY A 65 0.67 -12.47 -14.56
CA GLY A 65 0.68 -11.50 -13.46
C GLY A 65 -0.66 -10.78 -13.25
N GLN A 66 -0.90 -10.29 -12.03
CA GLN A 66 -2.10 -9.51 -11.68
C GLN A 66 -1.73 -8.12 -11.15
N LYS A 67 -2.53 -7.11 -11.51
CA LYS A 67 -2.39 -5.75 -10.97
C LYS A 67 -3.21 -5.63 -9.70
N ILE A 68 -2.62 -5.07 -8.64
CA ILE A 68 -3.26 -4.91 -7.33
C ILE A 68 -3.56 -3.43 -7.09
N ALA A 69 -4.78 -3.14 -6.64
CA ALA A 69 -5.20 -1.80 -6.24
C ALA A 69 -5.69 -1.83 -4.78
N ILE A 70 -5.19 -0.91 -3.97
CA ILE A 70 -5.60 -0.77 -2.56
C ILE A 70 -6.19 0.62 -2.37
N LYS A 71 -7.41 0.66 -1.85
CA LYS A 71 -8.09 1.90 -1.48
C LYS A 71 -8.11 2.04 0.03
N VAL A 72 -7.51 3.11 0.53
CA VAL A 72 -7.56 3.49 1.95
C VAL A 72 -8.68 4.49 2.12
N LYS A 73 -9.58 4.27 3.07
CA LYS A 73 -10.67 5.19 3.38
C LYS A 73 -10.25 6.08 4.56
N GLY A 74 -10.11 7.38 4.31
CA GLY A 74 -9.94 8.37 5.37
C GLY A 74 -11.23 8.60 6.17
N GLN A 75 -11.07 9.06 7.41
CA GLN A 75 -12.20 9.44 8.26
C GLN A 75 -12.77 10.77 7.77
N SER A 76 -14.09 10.83 7.58
CA SER A 76 -14.81 12.09 7.32
C SER A 76 -14.48 13.08 8.43
N PRO A 77 -14.17 14.37 8.15
CA PRO A 77 -13.96 15.33 9.21
C PRO A 77 -15.22 15.35 10.07
N LEU A 78 -15.06 15.10 11.36
CA LEU A 78 -16.14 15.25 12.33
C LEU A 78 -16.65 16.69 12.18
N ARG A 79 -17.86 16.81 11.66
CA ARG A 79 -18.58 18.08 11.64
C ARG A 79 -18.96 18.36 13.08
N VAL A 80 -18.08 19.08 13.78
CA VAL A 80 -18.40 19.63 15.09
C VAL A 80 -19.48 20.71 14.89
N PRO A 81 -20.56 20.71 15.70
CA PRO A 81 -21.68 21.63 15.57
C PRO A 81 -21.28 23.08 15.84
#